data_AF-A0A8D7FE01-F1
#
_entry.id   AF-A0A8D7FE01-F1
#
_cell.length_a   1.000
_cell.length_b   1.000
_cell.length_c   1.000
_cell.angle_alpha   90.00
_cell.angle_beta   90.00
_cell.angle_gamma   90.00
#
_symmetry.space_group_name_H-M   'P 1'
#
loop_
_entity.id
_entity.type
_entity.pdbx_description
1 polymer ?
#
loop_
_entity_poly.entity_id
_entity_poly.type
_entity_poly.pdbx_seq_one_letter_code
_entity_poly.pdbx_strand_id
1 'polypeptide(L)' 'MTNMEHSVSSEVISSMRVMMTEDANSAVGSSFLLDDDSSIPFSVDDISKSMTEIEVADVDPPPLIRQNSGFVFLLQRKES' A
#
# COMPACT_ATOMS: atom_id res chain seq x y z
N MET A 1 6.50 -17.54 41.90
CA MET A 1 6.08 -17.24 40.51
C MET A 1 7.05 -17.92 39.57
N THR A 2 6.64 -18.97 38.86
CA THR A 2 7.47 -19.63 37.85
C THR A 2 7.18 -18.99 36.49
N ASN A 3 8.19 -18.36 35.88
CA ASN A 3 8.10 -17.84 34.52
C ASN A 3 7.80 -18.99 33.56
N MET A 4 6.67 -18.88 32.85
CA MET A 4 6.24 -19.86 31.85
C MET A 4 6.79 -19.42 30.49
N GLU A 5 8.06 -19.69 30.23
CA GLU A 5 8.56 -19.64 28.85
C GLU A 5 8.08 -20.89 28.12
N HIS A 6 6.99 -20.74 27.37
CA HIS A 6 6.50 -21.79 26.48
C HIS A 6 7.39 -21.84 25.23
N SER A 7 8.48 -22.61 25.31
CA SER A 7 9.37 -22.85 24.18
C SER A 7 8.70 -23.72 23.11
N VAL A 8 9.01 -23.44 21.85
CA VAL A 8 8.67 -24.33 20.73
C VAL A 8 9.49 -25.63 20.81
N SER A 9 8.89 -26.77 20.47
CA SER A 9 9.58 -28.06 20.49
C SER A 9 10.59 -28.18 19.34
N SER A 10 11.63 -29.00 19.53
CA SER A 10 12.62 -29.27 18.47
C SER A 10 11.97 -29.83 17.20
N GLU A 11 10.87 -30.58 17.33
CA GLU A 11 10.11 -31.12 16.21
C GLU A 11 9.45 -30.01 15.39
N VAL A 12 8.81 -29.03 16.05
CA VAL A 12 8.19 -27.88 15.39
C VAL A 12 9.23 -27.03 14.67
N ILE A 13 10.39 -26.78 15.29
CA ILE A 13 11.50 -26.05 14.67
C ILE A 13 12.06 -26.82 13.47
N SER A 14 12.22 -28.15 13.59
CA SER A 14 12.69 -29.00 12.50
C SER A 14 11.72 -28.99 11.32
N SER A 15 10.41 -29.06 11.60
CA SER A 15 9.35 -28.99 10.60
C SER A 15 9.35 -27.64 9.87
N MET A 16 9.46 -26.53 10.61
CA MET A 16 9.54 -25.18 10.03
C MET A 16 10.76 -25.00 9.13
N ARG A 17 11.92 -25.55 9.53
CA ARG A 17 13.14 -25.53 8.70
C ARG A 17 12.94 -26.26 7.38
N VAL A 18 12.33 -27.45 7.42
CA VAL A 18 12.07 -28.26 6.22
C VAL A 18 11.18 -27.48 5.24
N MET A 19 10.04 -26.96 5.72
CA MET A 19 9.11 -26.17 4.91
C MET A 19 9.78 -24.92 4.28
N MET A 20 10.61 -24.21 5.05
CA MET A 20 11.33 -23.02 4.56
C MET A 20 12.39 -23.34 3.50
N THR A 21 12.97 -24.54 3.51
CA THR A 21 13.97 -24.96 2.51
C THR A 21 13.35 -25.59 1.26
N GLU A 22 12.12 -26.11 1.34
CA GLU A 22 11.41 -26.73 0.21
C GLU A 22 10.89 -25.68 -0.79
N ASP A 23 10.48 -24.50 -0.31
CA ASP A 23 10.04 -23.37 -1.15
C ASP A 23 11.19 -22.49 -1.68
N ALA A 24 12.40 -22.61 -1.12
CA ALA A 24 13.52 -21.69 -1.33
C ALA A 24 14.33 -21.90 -2.63
N ASN A 25 13.91 -22.79 -3.53
CA ASN A 25 14.68 -23.13 -4.73
C ASN A 25 14.70 -22.03 -5.82
N SER A 26 14.18 -20.83 -5.57
CA SER A 26 14.21 -19.71 -6.53
C SER A 26 14.91 -18.43 -6.04
N ALA A 27 15.36 -18.36 -4.79
CA ALA A 27 15.99 -17.16 -4.25
C ALA A 27 17.51 -17.35 -4.09
N VAL A 28 18.27 -17.02 -5.15
CA VAL A 28 19.73 -16.88 -5.11
C VAL A 28 20.10 -15.56 -4.41
N GLY A 29 19.86 -15.49 -3.10
CA GLY A 29 20.08 -14.29 -2.28
C GLY A 29 19.64 -14.51 -0.84
N SER A 30 20.26 -13.82 0.12
CA SER A 30 20.00 -13.96 1.56
C SER A 30 18.57 -13.54 1.95
N SER A 31 17.58 -14.38 1.66
CA SER A 31 16.14 -14.12 1.86
C SER A 31 15.70 -13.95 3.33
N PHE A 32 16.63 -14.00 4.29
CA PHE A 32 16.38 -13.68 5.70
C PHE A 32 16.31 -12.18 5.95
N LEU A 33 17.06 -11.40 5.17
CA LEU A 33 17.07 -9.94 5.25
C LEU A 33 16.20 -9.40 4.11
N LEU A 34 15.27 -8.51 4.43
CA LEU A 34 14.55 -7.75 3.42
C LEU A 34 15.51 -6.68 2.87
N ASP A 35 15.61 -6.59 1.55
CA ASP A 35 16.40 -5.53 0.92
C ASP A 35 15.70 -4.18 1.08
N ASP A 36 16.46 -3.08 1.20
CA ASP A 36 15.92 -1.72 1.39
C ASP A 36 15.00 -1.27 0.23
N ASP A 37 15.10 -1.92 -0.94
CA ASP A 37 14.28 -1.66 -2.12
C ASP A 37 13.01 -2.55 -2.19
N SER A 38 12.72 -3.35 -1.16
CA SER A 38 11.54 -4.25 -1.10
C SER A 38 10.19 -3.51 -0.97
N SER A 39 10.15 -2.23 -1.31
CA SER A 39 8.92 -1.46 -1.38
C SER A 39 7.94 -2.13 -2.35
N ILE A 40 6.67 -2.23 -1.94
CA ILE A 40 5.61 -2.72 -2.84
C ILE A 40 5.27 -1.56 -3.78
N PRO A 41 5.48 -1.69 -5.11
CA PRO A 41 5.14 -0.63 -6.05
C PRO A 41 3.63 -0.47 -6.09
N PHE A 42 3.14 0.77 -5.94
CA PHE A 42 1.72 1.07 -6.14
C PHE A 42 1.44 1.34 -7.61
N SER A 43 0.31 0.85 -8.11
CA SER A 43 -0.17 1.19 -9.45
C SER A 43 -1.05 2.42 -9.43
N VAL A 44 -1.24 3.04 -10.60
CA VAL A 44 -2.24 4.09 -10.78
C VAL A 44 -3.65 3.58 -10.47
N ASP A 45 -3.92 2.29 -10.75
CA ASP A 45 -5.21 1.66 -10.46
C ASP A 45 -5.44 1.53 -8.95
N ASP A 46 -4.41 1.28 -8.15
CA ASP A 46 -4.51 1.24 -6.69
C ASP A 46 -4.85 2.61 -6.11
N ILE A 47 -4.29 3.67 -6.69
CA ILE A 47 -4.65 5.05 -6.34
C ILE A 47 -6.11 5.30 -6.67
N SER A 48 -6.53 5.01 -7.91
CA SER A 48 -7.90 5.23 -8.37
C SER A 48 -8.95 4.49 -7.52
N LYS A 49 -8.66 3.27 -7.07
CA LYS A 49 -9.55 2.49 -6.19
C LYS A 49 -9.69 3.07 -4.78
N SER A 50 -8.64 3.75 -4.29
CA SER A 50 -8.61 4.34 -2.95
C SER A 50 -9.19 5.75 -2.89
N MET A 51 -9.23 6.46 -4.03
CA MET A 51 -9.71 7.82 -4.14
C MET A 51 -11.24 7.85 -4.02
N THR A 52 -11.77 8.78 -3.22
CA THR A 52 -13.21 9.08 -3.26
C THR A 52 -13.53 9.74 -4.60
N GLU A 53 -14.58 9.26 -5.27
CA GLU A 53 -15.10 9.90 -6.48
C GLU A 53 -15.68 11.27 -6.08
N ILE A 54 -14.95 12.34 -6.40
CA ILE A 54 -15.36 13.71 -6.16
C ILE A 54 -15.68 14.32 -7.51
N GLU A 55 -16.93 14.73 -7.70
CA GLU A 55 -17.28 15.58 -8.83
C GLU A 55 -16.68 16.97 -8.61
N VAL A 56 -15.77 17.39 -9.50
CA VAL A 56 -15.14 18.72 -9.45
C VAL A 56 -16.20 19.84 -9.48
N ALA A 57 -17.36 19.57 -10.09
CA ALA A 57 -18.51 20.48 -10.14
C ALA A 57 -19.18 20.73 -8.78
N ASP A 58 -19.02 19.82 -7.82
CA ASP A 58 -19.62 19.90 -6.48
C ASP A 58 -18.70 20.58 -5.44
N VAL A 59 -17.48 20.93 -5.84
CA VAL A 59 -16.50 21.60 -4.98
C VAL A 59 -16.48 23.09 -5.27
N ASP A 60 -16.88 23.94 -4.31
CA ASP A 60 -16.74 25.40 -4.45
C ASP A 60 -15.26 25.78 -4.48
N PRO A 61 -14.75 26.40 -5.56
CA PRO A 61 -13.35 26.75 -5.65
C PRO A 61 -12.99 27.86 -4.65
N PRO A 62 -11.76 27.83 -4.09
CA PRO A 62 -11.29 28.87 -3.19
C PRO A 62 -11.38 30.29 -3.80
N PRO A 63 -11.53 31.36 -2.98
CA PRO A 63 -11.72 32.72 -3.48
C PRO A 63 -10.65 33.22 -4.46
N LEU A 64 -9.40 32.77 -4.30
CA LEU A 64 -8.28 33.11 -5.19
C LEU A 64 -8.49 32.59 -6.62
N ILE A 65 -9.10 31.42 -6.75
CA ILE A 65 -9.43 30.81 -8.04
C ILE A 65 -10.68 31.49 -8.62
N ARG A 66 -11.70 31.74 -7.78
CA ARG A 66 -12.96 32.37 -8.20
C ARG A 66 -12.79 33.80 -8.73
N GLN A 67 -11.80 34.55 -8.23
CA GLN A 67 -11.54 35.93 -8.65
C GLN A 67 -10.64 36.02 -9.89
N ASN A 68 -10.02 34.91 -10.29
CA ASN A 68 -9.12 34.90 -11.44
C ASN A 68 -9.90 34.48 -12.70
N SER A 69 -10.00 35.40 -13.65
CA SER A 69 -10.75 35.21 -14.90
C SER A 69 -10.25 34.03 -15.75
N GLY A 70 -8.99 33.61 -15.59
CA GLY A 70 -8.43 32.44 -16.26
C GLY A 70 -9.02 31.11 -15.79
N PHE A 71 -9.72 31.08 -14.66
CA PHE A 71 -10.30 29.86 -14.07
C PHE A 71 -11.83 29.80 -14.12
N VAL A 72 -12.48 30.71 -14.86
CA VAL A 72 -13.95 30.72 -15.02
C VAL A 72 -14.51 29.40 -15.56
N PHE A 73 -13.71 28.64 -16.33
CA PHE A 73 -14.10 27.32 -16.84
C PHE A 73 -14.37 26.29 -15.72
N LEU A 74 -13.77 26.45 -14.53
CA LEU A 74 -14.02 25.57 -13.38
C LEU A 74 -15.40 25.81 -12.74
N LEU A 75 -16.01 26.98 -13.00
CA LEU A 75 -17.34 27.33 -12.48
C LEU A 75 -18.48 26.83 -13.38
N GLN A 76 -18.15 26.37 -14.59
CA GLN A 76 -19.14 25.85 -15.53
C GLN A 76 -19.44 24.40 -15.16
N ARG A 77 -20.57 24.16 -14.48
CA ARG A 77 -21.06 22.79 -14.26
C ARG A 77 -21.34 22.14 -15.61
N LYS A 78 -20.69 21.01 -15.88
CA LYS A 78 -20.95 20.21 -17.08
C LYS A 78 -22.36 19.61 -16.94
N GLU A 79 -23.36 20.27 -17.51
CA GLU A 79 -24.70 19.73 -17.66
C GLU A 79 -24.58 18.45 -18.51
N SER A 80 -24.98 17.30 -17.94
CA SER A 80 -25.09 16.01 -18.65
C SER A 80 -26.56 15.65 -18.82
#